data_AF-A0A1I3S9Z5-F1
#
_entry.id   AF-A0A1I3S9Z5-F1
#
_cell.length_a   1.000
_cell.length_b   1.000
_cell.length_c   1.000
_cell.angle_alpha   90.00
_cell.angle_beta   90.00
_cell.angle_gamma   90.00
#
_symmetry.space_group_name_H-M   'P 1'
#
loop_
_entity.id
_entity.type
_entity.pdbx_description
1 polymer ?
#
loop_
_entity_poly.entity_id
_entity_poly.type
_entity_poly.pdbx_seq_one_letter_code
_entity_poly.pdbx_strand_id
1 'polypeptide(L)'
;MAQTTDKSGIAAKQEVSISRRSMLVGSLGATVGGLLATDALLAEAHAAHATPPKVDVGHGSHPGSLSNRIYSVNPAHPGGADIAENPTNIPPAITRREPATVRVDLETKEIEANLDGKARFRFWTFNGTVPGPFIRVRVGDTVEVHLKNPQDSWMMHNVDFHAATGPGGGATATTAAPGEERSFTFKALNPGIYVYHCAVPPVALHIANGMYGLILVEPEEGLPPVDREFYVMQGEIYTEEPFGSSGLLTESYDKLLNERPEYFVFNGHVGALTEHYPLRAKVGETVRIYMGVGGPNYSSAFHVIGEIFDRAYQMGSVTSEPITNVQSILVPPGSANIVEFKCEVPGRFVLVDHALSRAERGLAGYLIVEGPENPEVFNAPPNEHDSGH
;
A
#
# COMPACT_ATOMS: atom_id res chain seq x y z
N MET A 1 68.35 15.17 -16.06
CA MET A 1 68.06 15.02 -17.50
C MET A 1 66.58 15.36 -17.65
N ALA A 2 66.14 16.58 -18.01
CA ALA A 2 66.26 17.22 -19.34
C ALA A 2 65.97 16.18 -20.44
N GLN A 3 64.93 16.27 -21.28
CA GLN A 3 64.33 17.46 -21.87
C GLN A 3 63.03 17.07 -22.65
N THR A 4 62.04 18.00 -22.65
CA THR A 4 61.18 18.46 -23.79
C THR A 4 60.21 17.49 -24.47
N THR A 5 58.97 17.82 -24.88
CA THR A 5 58.20 19.08 -25.11
C THR A 5 56.75 18.67 -25.43
N ASP A 6 55.70 19.31 -24.89
CA ASP A 6 54.90 20.43 -25.48
C ASP A 6 53.97 19.98 -26.63
N LYS A 7 52.72 20.40 -26.86
CA LYS A 7 51.62 21.11 -26.15
C LYS A 7 50.42 21.14 -27.13
N SER A 8 49.28 21.61 -26.63
CA SER A 8 48.12 22.21 -27.35
C SER A 8 47.14 21.23 -28.03
N GLY A 9 45.82 21.44 -28.03
CA GLY A 9 45.00 22.50 -27.44
C GLY A 9 43.52 22.37 -27.85
N ILE A 10 42.64 22.80 -26.94
CA ILE A 10 41.38 23.55 -27.13
C ILE A 10 40.13 22.86 -27.72
N ALA A 11 39.03 23.09 -26.99
CA ALA A 11 37.65 22.63 -27.13
C ALA A 11 36.87 23.19 -28.34
N ALA A 12 35.80 22.49 -28.74
CA ALA A 12 34.62 23.10 -29.36
C ALA A 12 33.34 22.25 -29.17
N LYS A 13 32.24 22.98 -28.98
CA LYS A 13 30.84 22.57 -28.81
C LYS A 13 30.31 21.73 -29.98
N GLN A 14 29.32 20.88 -29.71
CA GLN A 14 28.48 20.27 -30.75
C GLN A 14 27.01 20.73 -30.56
N GLU A 15 26.52 21.47 -31.55
CA GLU A 15 25.12 21.86 -31.72
C GLU A 15 24.48 21.05 -32.87
N VAL A 16 23.17 20.90 -32.78
CA VAL A 16 22.28 20.07 -33.60
C VAL A 16 22.07 20.64 -35.01
N SER A 17 21.97 19.77 -36.03
CA SER A 17 21.22 20.10 -37.26
C SER A 17 20.60 18.85 -37.90
N ILE A 18 19.29 18.86 -38.12
CA ILE A 18 18.55 17.90 -38.97
C ILE A 18 17.90 18.69 -40.11
N SER A 19 18.13 18.23 -41.34
CA SER A 19 17.70 18.89 -42.59
C SER A 19 16.35 18.37 -43.10
N ARG A 20 15.66 19.26 -43.83
CA ARG A 20 14.32 19.15 -44.42
C ARG A 20 14.33 18.42 -45.77
N ARG A 21 13.37 17.52 -46.04
CA ARG A 21 12.64 17.37 -47.33
C ARG A 21 11.71 16.15 -47.31
N SER A 22 10.40 16.38 -47.25
CA SER A 22 9.42 15.99 -48.31
C SER A 22 7.98 16.35 -47.89
N MET A 23 7.35 17.24 -48.66
CA MET A 23 5.91 17.51 -48.71
C MET A 23 5.55 17.77 -50.18
N LEU A 24 4.46 17.17 -50.67
CA LEU A 24 3.58 17.60 -51.78
C LEU A 24 2.37 16.66 -51.73
N VAL A 25 1.20 17.06 -51.22
CA VAL A 25 0.14 17.92 -51.80
C VAL A 25 -0.49 17.34 -53.08
N GLY A 26 -1.80 17.08 -53.00
CA GLY A 26 -2.71 16.88 -54.12
C GLY A 26 -4.16 16.85 -53.64
N SER A 27 -4.91 17.93 -53.88
CA SER A 27 -6.33 18.12 -53.60
C SER A 27 -7.12 18.33 -54.91
N LEU A 28 -8.47 18.30 -54.80
CA LEU A 28 -9.54 18.54 -55.80
C LEU A 28 -9.97 17.30 -56.62
N GLY A 29 -11.26 17.05 -56.89
CA GLY A 29 -12.48 17.83 -56.72
C GLY A 29 -13.75 17.02 -57.10
N ALA A 30 -14.91 17.61 -56.84
CA ALA A 30 -16.26 17.04 -56.78
C ALA A 30 -17.06 16.99 -58.12
N THR A 31 -18.21 16.27 -58.13
CA THR A 31 -19.57 16.58 -58.67
C THR A 31 -20.33 15.27 -59.01
N VAL A 32 -21.56 14.92 -58.57
CA VAL A 32 -22.95 15.47 -58.54
C VAL A 32 -23.89 14.81 -59.59
N GLY A 33 -25.05 14.29 -59.12
CA GLY A 33 -26.34 14.13 -59.85
C GLY A 33 -26.66 12.71 -60.38
N GLY A 34 -27.86 12.13 -60.29
CA GLY A 34 -29.17 12.55 -59.75
C GLY A 34 -30.33 11.69 -60.34
N LEU A 35 -31.31 11.38 -59.47
CA LEU A 35 -32.77 11.22 -59.65
C LEU A 35 -33.48 10.02 -60.32
N LEU A 36 -34.69 9.78 -59.74
CA LEU A 36 -35.99 9.21 -60.19
C LEU A 36 -36.37 7.89 -59.46
N ALA A 37 -37.56 7.70 -58.86
CA ALA A 37 -38.80 8.48 -58.79
C ALA A 37 -39.66 8.03 -57.57
N THR A 38 -40.69 8.83 -57.33
CA THR A 38 -41.72 8.85 -56.29
C THR A 38 -42.69 7.66 -56.29
N ASP A 39 -43.24 7.32 -55.11
CA ASP A 39 -44.68 7.42 -54.91
C ASP A 39 -45.06 7.55 -53.44
N ALA A 40 -45.96 8.50 -53.18
CA ALA A 40 -46.53 8.82 -51.89
C ALA A 40 -47.90 8.16 -51.76
N LEU A 41 -48.18 7.57 -50.60
CA LEU A 41 -49.54 7.33 -50.13
C LEU A 41 -49.60 7.72 -48.65
N LEU A 42 -50.24 8.87 -48.41
CA LEU A 42 -50.71 9.31 -47.11
C LEU A 42 -51.99 8.54 -46.77
N ALA A 43 -52.06 7.98 -45.56
CA ALA A 43 -53.31 7.76 -44.84
C ALA A 43 -53.01 7.86 -43.33
N GLU A 44 -53.56 8.91 -42.71
CA GLU A 44 -53.66 9.05 -41.25
C GLU A 44 -54.56 7.96 -40.66
N ALA A 45 -54.16 7.39 -39.52
CA ALA A 45 -55.10 7.01 -38.45
C ALA A 45 -54.37 6.64 -37.15
N HIS A 46 -54.59 7.50 -36.15
CA HIS A 46 -54.73 7.22 -34.72
C HIS A 46 -53.55 6.70 -33.88
N ALA A 47 -53.18 7.58 -32.95
CA ALA A 47 -52.41 7.30 -31.75
C ALA A 47 -52.99 6.14 -30.91
N ALA A 48 -52.12 5.21 -30.55
CA ALA A 48 -52.25 4.41 -29.34
C ALA A 48 -50.86 4.30 -28.71
N HIS A 49 -50.67 4.98 -27.58
CA HIS A 49 -49.50 4.83 -26.72
C HIS A 49 -49.43 3.37 -26.23
N ALA A 50 -48.47 2.60 -26.75
CA ALA A 50 -48.06 1.34 -26.13
C ALA A 50 -46.86 1.63 -25.22
N THR A 51 -47.07 1.42 -23.92
CA THR A 51 -46.05 1.49 -22.87
C THR A 51 -44.99 0.40 -23.12
N PRO A 52 -43.68 0.69 -23.08
CA PRO A 52 -42.68 -0.37 -23.12
C PRO A 52 -42.76 -1.23 -21.84
N PRO A 53 -42.37 -2.51 -21.89
CA PRO A 53 -42.52 -3.41 -20.76
C PRO A 53 -41.64 -2.92 -19.60
N LYS A 54 -42.20 -2.96 -18.39
CA LYS A 54 -41.46 -2.79 -17.15
C LYS A 54 -40.43 -3.92 -17.06
N VAL A 55 -39.16 -3.58 -17.20
CA VAL A 55 -38.07 -4.45 -16.75
C VAL A 55 -38.05 -4.34 -15.23
N ASP A 56 -38.51 -5.39 -14.55
CA ASP A 56 -38.27 -5.55 -13.12
C ASP A 56 -36.76 -5.72 -12.92
N VAL A 57 -36.08 -4.63 -12.57
CA VAL A 57 -34.70 -4.68 -12.09
C VAL A 57 -34.76 -5.04 -10.61
N GLY A 58 -35.09 -6.30 -10.35
CA GLY A 58 -34.91 -6.88 -9.02
C GLY A 58 -33.44 -6.73 -8.62
N HIS A 59 -33.17 -5.90 -7.62
CA HIS A 59 -31.86 -5.79 -6.98
C HIS A 59 -31.62 -7.05 -6.15
N GLY A 60 -31.39 -8.17 -6.84
CA GLY A 60 -30.84 -9.37 -6.23
C GLY A 60 -29.36 -9.13 -5.94
N SER A 61 -28.98 -9.20 -4.67
CA SER A 61 -27.58 -9.21 -4.22
C SER A 61 -26.85 -10.41 -4.86
N HIS A 62 -26.18 -10.17 -5.99
CA HIS A 62 -25.28 -11.16 -6.58
C HIS A 62 -23.99 -11.24 -5.76
N PRO A 63 -23.57 -12.42 -5.29
CA PRO A 63 -22.24 -12.61 -4.72
C PRO A 63 -21.23 -12.41 -5.86
N GLY A 64 -20.67 -11.20 -5.96
CA GLY A 64 -19.82 -10.79 -7.09
C GLY A 64 -20.01 -9.36 -7.59
N SER A 65 -20.97 -8.58 -7.05
CA SER A 65 -20.94 -7.12 -7.26
C SER A 65 -19.70 -6.52 -6.58
N LEU A 66 -18.98 -5.66 -7.30
CA LEU A 66 -17.82 -4.88 -6.81
C LEU A 66 -18.10 -4.13 -5.50
N SER A 67 -19.37 -3.85 -5.20
CA SER A 67 -19.80 -3.16 -3.99
C SER A 67 -19.90 -4.07 -2.76
N ASN A 68 -20.08 -5.39 -2.91
CA ASN A 68 -20.38 -6.26 -1.77
C ASN A 68 -19.12 -6.84 -1.11
N ARG A 69 -18.01 -6.97 -1.84
CA ARG A 69 -16.84 -7.69 -1.31
C ARG A 69 -16.07 -6.90 -0.25
N ILE A 70 -16.09 -5.57 -0.31
CA ILE A 70 -15.54 -4.68 0.73
C ILE A 70 -16.23 -4.90 2.09
N TYR A 71 -17.53 -5.20 2.08
CA TYR A 71 -18.36 -5.40 3.27
C TYR A 71 -18.59 -6.86 3.62
N SER A 72 -18.12 -7.80 2.78
CA SER A 72 -18.22 -9.23 2.99
C SER A 72 -17.03 -9.70 3.82
N VAL A 73 -17.33 -10.34 4.95
CA VAL A 73 -16.36 -11.05 5.77
C VAL A 73 -15.94 -12.31 5.00
N ASN A 74 -14.66 -12.47 4.68
CA ASN A 74 -14.14 -13.75 4.21
C ASN A 74 -14.26 -14.79 5.35
N PRO A 75 -14.31 -16.09 5.05
CA PRO A 75 -14.31 -17.10 6.10
C PRO A 75 -12.94 -17.19 6.78
N ALA A 76 -12.95 -17.23 8.11
CA ALA A 76 -11.78 -17.38 8.97
C ALA A 76 -10.89 -18.58 8.58
N HIS A 77 -9.58 -18.39 8.72
CA HIS A 77 -8.48 -19.32 8.40
C HIS A 77 -8.47 -20.59 9.28
N PRO A 78 -8.95 -21.77 8.82
CA PRO A 78 -8.87 -22.98 9.61
C PRO A 78 -7.51 -23.66 9.35
N GLY A 79 -6.53 -23.40 10.22
CA GLY A 79 -5.22 -24.06 10.21
C GLY A 79 -4.15 -23.35 9.36
N GLY A 80 -2.87 -23.59 9.67
CA GLY A 80 -1.72 -22.89 9.08
C GLY A 80 -1.12 -21.84 10.03
N ALA A 81 0.10 -21.38 9.74
CA ALA A 81 0.69 -20.24 10.44
C ALA A 81 0.01 -18.94 9.97
N ASP A 82 -0.08 -17.96 10.87
CA ASP A 82 -0.52 -16.60 10.58
C ASP A 82 0.71 -15.68 10.61
N ILE A 83 0.73 -14.69 9.72
CA ILE A 83 1.83 -13.74 9.53
C ILE A 83 1.37 -12.29 9.65
N ALA A 84 0.11 -12.00 9.94
CA ALA A 84 -0.34 -10.61 10.05
C ALA A 84 0.27 -9.94 11.29
N GLU A 85 0.92 -8.79 11.07
CA GLU A 85 1.32 -7.94 12.18
C GLU A 85 0.10 -7.27 12.80
N ASN A 86 0.00 -7.34 14.13
CA ASN A 86 -1.08 -6.71 14.86
C ASN A 86 -0.97 -5.18 14.71
N PRO A 87 -1.99 -4.48 14.20
CA PRO A 87 -1.92 -3.06 13.91
C PRO A 87 -1.72 -2.19 15.17
N THR A 88 -2.00 -2.71 16.37
CA THR A 88 -1.76 -2.01 17.64
C THR A 88 -0.39 -2.30 18.26
N ASN A 89 0.41 -3.19 17.66
CA ASN A 89 1.75 -3.53 18.16
C ASN A 89 2.77 -2.44 17.78
N ILE A 90 2.57 -1.27 18.35
CA ILE A 90 3.42 -0.09 18.17
C ILE A 90 4.09 0.19 19.51
N PRO A 91 5.42 0.40 19.55
CA PRO A 91 6.08 0.84 20.78
C PRO A 91 5.48 2.16 21.30
N PRO A 92 5.38 2.35 22.62
CA PRO A 92 4.81 3.55 23.20
C PRO A 92 5.59 4.81 22.81
N ALA A 93 4.91 5.96 22.86
CA ALA A 93 5.54 7.26 22.61
C ALA A 93 6.77 7.50 23.48
N ILE A 94 7.79 8.08 22.87
CA ILE A 94 9.08 8.27 23.51
C ILE A 94 9.00 9.42 24.53
N THR A 95 9.24 9.13 25.80
CA THR A 95 9.17 10.12 26.90
C THR A 95 10.52 10.73 27.28
N ARG A 96 11.63 10.15 26.80
CA ARG A 96 12.98 10.68 27.03
C ARG A 96 13.26 11.91 26.18
N ARG A 97 14.11 12.78 26.71
CA ARG A 97 14.51 14.05 26.07
C ARG A 97 15.88 14.01 25.41
N GLU A 98 16.68 13.00 25.76
CA GLU A 98 18.04 12.85 25.26
C GLU A 98 18.15 11.65 24.31
N PRO A 99 19.04 11.71 23.31
CA PRO A 99 19.40 10.57 22.49
C PRO A 99 19.91 9.38 23.29
N ALA A 100 19.61 8.17 22.81
CA ALA A 100 20.08 6.92 23.41
C ALA A 100 20.63 5.96 22.35
N THR A 101 21.30 4.90 22.79
CA THR A 101 21.52 3.73 21.95
C THR A 101 20.29 2.83 22.04
N VAL A 102 19.65 2.54 20.91
CA VAL A 102 18.46 1.69 20.82
C VAL A 102 18.82 0.42 20.05
N ARG A 103 18.72 -0.73 20.71
CA ARG A 103 18.94 -2.03 20.07
C ARG A 103 17.69 -2.46 19.31
N VAL A 104 17.88 -2.93 18.08
CA VAL A 104 16.85 -3.51 17.21
C VAL A 104 17.30 -4.90 16.81
N ASP A 105 16.53 -5.91 17.20
CA ASP A 105 16.78 -7.31 16.87
C ASP A 105 15.78 -7.79 15.79
N LEU A 106 16.30 -8.10 14.61
CA LEU A 106 15.55 -8.67 13.49
C LEU A 106 15.99 -10.11 13.24
N GLU A 107 15.05 -11.04 13.25
CA GLU A 107 15.26 -12.43 12.82
C GLU A 107 14.47 -12.69 11.54
N THR A 108 15.14 -13.04 10.46
CA THR A 108 14.45 -13.34 9.20
C THR A 108 13.84 -14.73 9.24
N LYS A 109 12.65 -14.92 8.67
CA LYS A 109 12.01 -16.25 8.62
C LYS A 109 11.32 -16.49 7.30
N GLU A 110 11.50 -17.68 6.76
CA GLU A 110 10.78 -18.18 5.59
C GLU A 110 9.68 -19.14 6.04
N ILE A 111 8.41 -18.74 5.92
CA ILE A 111 7.27 -19.42 6.56
C ILE A 111 6.17 -19.67 5.53
N GLU A 112 5.68 -20.90 5.44
CA GLU A 112 4.41 -21.18 4.78
C GLU A 112 3.24 -20.77 5.69
N ALA A 113 2.52 -19.74 5.29
CA ALA A 113 1.41 -19.18 6.04
C ALA A 113 0.19 -18.98 5.14
N ASN A 114 -0.95 -18.70 5.75
CA ASN A 114 -2.17 -18.42 4.99
C ASN A 114 -2.04 -17.10 4.21
N LEU A 115 -2.46 -17.12 2.95
CA LEU A 115 -2.58 -15.94 2.09
C LEU A 115 -4.05 -15.49 1.98
N ASP A 116 -4.98 -16.46 1.98
CA ASP A 116 -6.41 -16.25 2.18
C ASP A 116 -7.04 -17.51 2.81
N GLY A 117 -8.37 -17.56 2.91
CA GLY A 117 -9.09 -18.71 3.49
C GLY A 117 -8.97 -20.05 2.73
N LYS A 118 -8.33 -20.09 1.56
CA LYS A 118 -8.16 -21.28 0.70
C LYS A 118 -6.71 -21.52 0.28
N ALA A 119 -5.89 -20.48 0.29
CA ALA A 119 -4.53 -20.47 -0.22
C ALA A 119 -3.50 -20.25 0.89
N ARG A 120 -2.36 -20.93 0.75
CA ARG A 120 -1.13 -20.67 1.50
C ARG A 120 -0.06 -20.14 0.57
N PHE A 121 0.88 -19.39 1.12
CA PHE A 121 2.03 -18.86 0.40
C PHE A 121 3.28 -18.95 1.29
N ARG A 122 4.46 -18.99 0.67
CA ARG A 122 5.72 -18.96 1.40
C ARG A 122 6.18 -17.51 1.53
N PHE A 123 5.97 -16.95 2.71
CA PHE A 123 6.39 -15.60 3.05
C PHE A 123 7.83 -15.59 3.53
N TRP A 124 8.52 -14.50 3.25
CA TRP A 124 9.79 -14.15 3.85
C TRP A 124 9.54 -12.91 4.72
N THR A 125 9.87 -13.02 6.00
CA THR A 125 9.41 -12.08 7.02
C THR A 125 10.57 -11.56 7.85
N PHE A 126 10.38 -10.40 8.45
CA PHE A 126 11.14 -10.00 9.64
C PHE A 126 10.31 -10.37 10.87
N ASN A 127 10.90 -11.17 11.77
CA ASN A 127 10.34 -11.63 13.04
C ASN A 127 9.08 -12.52 12.93
N GLY A 128 8.76 -13.02 11.74
CA GLY A 128 7.62 -13.92 11.53
C GLY A 128 6.33 -13.23 11.12
N THR A 129 6.34 -11.91 10.87
CA THR A 129 5.16 -11.15 10.46
C THR A 129 5.41 -10.32 9.20
N VAL A 130 4.31 -9.97 8.52
CA VAL A 130 4.25 -9.05 7.39
C VAL A 130 3.19 -7.99 7.71
N PRO A 131 3.55 -6.70 7.72
CA PRO A 131 4.93 -6.21 7.69
C PRO A 131 5.74 -6.67 8.92
N GLY A 132 7.05 -6.48 8.89
CA GLY A 132 7.91 -6.69 10.05
C GLY A 132 7.61 -5.73 11.20
N PRO A 133 8.25 -5.92 12.37
CA PRO A 133 7.98 -5.14 13.58
C PRO A 133 8.06 -3.63 13.36
N PHE A 134 7.15 -2.88 13.98
CA PHE A 134 7.25 -1.43 14.03
C PHE A 134 8.40 -1.00 14.94
N ILE A 135 9.32 -0.21 14.41
CA ILE A 135 10.46 0.31 15.18
C ILE A 135 10.18 1.79 15.51
N ARG A 136 10.44 2.19 16.76
CA ARG A 136 10.24 3.57 17.21
C ARG A 136 11.49 4.08 17.91
N VAL A 137 12.09 5.12 17.33
CA VAL A 137 13.31 5.77 17.81
C VAL A 137 13.10 7.28 17.80
N ARG A 138 14.01 8.03 18.39
CA ARG A 138 14.02 9.49 18.41
C ARG A 138 15.15 9.99 17.54
N VAL A 139 14.97 11.15 16.92
CA VAL A 139 16.08 11.85 16.28
C VAL A 139 17.26 12.00 17.24
N GLY A 140 18.45 11.73 16.70
CA GLY A 140 19.71 11.71 17.42
C GLY A 140 20.11 10.35 17.98
N ASP A 141 19.20 9.37 18.09
CA ASP A 141 19.55 8.04 18.58
C ASP A 141 20.60 7.35 17.75
N THR A 142 21.38 6.49 18.40
CA THR A 142 22.18 5.48 17.72
C THR A 142 21.40 4.18 17.71
N VAL A 143 20.95 3.73 16.54
CA VAL A 143 20.24 2.47 16.38
C VAL A 143 21.27 1.38 16.14
N GLU A 144 21.29 0.37 17.01
CA GLU A 144 22.14 -0.82 16.92
C GLU A 144 21.31 -1.98 16.38
N VAL A 145 21.46 -2.26 15.10
CA VAL A 145 20.70 -3.30 14.40
C VAL A 145 21.47 -4.62 14.45
N HIS A 146 20.80 -5.67 14.89
CA HIS A 146 21.25 -7.05 14.77
C HIS A 146 20.27 -7.79 13.85
N LEU A 147 20.78 -8.37 12.78
CA LEU A 147 20.02 -9.19 11.85
C LEU A 147 20.55 -10.62 11.89
N LYS A 148 19.68 -11.53 12.33
CA LYS A 148 19.94 -12.97 12.37
C LYS A 148 19.19 -13.66 11.24
N ASN A 149 19.91 -14.47 10.48
CA ASN A 149 19.32 -15.35 9.47
C ASN A 149 19.45 -16.81 9.93
N PRO A 150 18.34 -17.48 10.31
CA PRO A 150 18.36 -18.86 10.77
C PRO A 150 19.02 -19.84 9.79
N GLN A 151 19.54 -20.96 10.33
CA GLN A 151 20.26 -21.97 9.55
C GLN A 151 19.39 -22.70 8.53
N ASP A 152 18.08 -22.73 8.77
CA ASP A 152 17.05 -23.36 7.94
C ASP A 152 16.44 -22.42 6.89
N SER A 153 16.86 -21.15 6.83
CA SER A 153 16.54 -20.26 5.71
C SER A 153 17.18 -20.76 4.41
N TRP A 154 16.53 -20.46 3.30
CA TRP A 154 16.98 -20.83 1.96
C TRP A 154 17.77 -19.71 1.31
N MET A 155 17.43 -18.47 1.66
CA MET A 155 17.98 -17.27 1.06
C MET A 155 18.91 -16.53 2.02
N MET A 156 19.83 -15.76 1.44
CA MET A 156 20.47 -14.68 2.19
C MET A 156 19.47 -13.57 2.41
N HIS A 157 19.61 -12.86 3.52
CA HIS A 157 18.79 -11.69 3.83
C HIS A 157 19.65 -10.56 4.38
N ASN A 158 19.13 -9.35 4.26
CA ASN A 158 19.70 -8.13 4.85
C ASN A 158 18.57 -7.14 5.14
N VAL A 159 18.92 -5.93 5.57
CA VAL A 159 17.95 -4.85 5.77
C VAL A 159 18.53 -3.52 5.33
N ASP A 160 17.75 -2.82 4.50
CA ASP A 160 17.91 -1.41 4.13
C ASP A 160 16.91 -0.59 4.95
N PHE A 161 17.40 0.32 5.79
CA PHE A 161 16.58 1.31 6.48
C PHE A 161 16.62 2.63 5.73
N HIS A 162 15.46 3.13 5.28
CA HIS A 162 15.40 4.46 4.66
C HIS A 162 15.70 5.59 5.66
N ALA A 163 15.60 5.32 6.96
CA ALA A 163 16.03 6.22 8.03
C ALA A 163 17.56 6.30 8.21
N ALA A 164 18.33 5.38 7.62
CA ALA A 164 19.78 5.31 7.76
C ALA A 164 20.50 6.09 6.64
N THR A 165 21.35 7.05 7.03
CA THR A 165 22.27 7.69 6.09
C THR A 165 23.55 6.87 5.97
N GLY A 166 23.62 5.99 4.98
CA GLY A 166 24.79 5.15 4.69
C GLY A 166 24.58 4.29 3.44
N PRO A 167 25.65 3.62 2.94
CA PRO A 167 25.53 2.78 1.75
C PRO A 167 24.47 1.68 1.91
N GLY A 168 23.48 1.68 1.02
CA GLY A 168 22.36 0.72 1.00
C GLY A 168 21.52 0.71 2.28
N GLY A 169 21.50 1.81 3.05
CA GLY A 169 20.75 1.91 4.31
C GLY A 169 21.10 0.85 5.36
N GLY A 170 22.29 0.23 5.26
CA GLY A 170 22.72 -0.87 6.13
C GLY A 170 22.74 -2.25 5.46
N ALA A 171 22.19 -2.40 4.25
CA ALA A 171 22.06 -3.69 3.57
C ALA A 171 23.40 -4.40 3.37
N THR A 172 24.43 -3.67 2.93
CA THR A 172 25.78 -4.24 2.74
C THR A 172 26.38 -4.73 4.06
N ALA A 173 26.09 -4.05 5.17
CA ALA A 173 26.61 -4.42 6.49
C ALA A 173 25.83 -5.57 7.14
N THR A 174 24.59 -5.82 6.69
CA THR A 174 23.68 -6.82 7.28
C THR A 174 23.40 -8.02 6.37
N THR A 175 24.13 -8.18 5.27
CA THR A 175 23.98 -9.36 4.42
C THR A 175 24.46 -10.61 5.15
N ALA A 176 23.48 -11.43 5.55
CA ALA A 176 23.64 -12.63 6.35
C ALA A 176 23.21 -13.87 5.56
N ALA A 177 24.12 -14.84 5.41
CA ALA A 177 23.77 -16.16 4.92
C ALA A 177 22.99 -16.98 5.97
N PRO A 178 22.29 -18.05 5.58
CA PRO A 178 21.64 -18.94 6.55
C PRO A 178 22.63 -19.43 7.61
N GLY A 179 22.28 -19.22 8.88
CA GLY A 179 23.11 -19.51 10.05
C GLY A 179 23.99 -18.35 10.54
N GLU A 180 24.01 -17.22 9.83
CA GLU A 180 24.78 -16.05 10.21
C GLU A 180 23.96 -15.00 10.97
N GLU A 181 24.67 -14.22 11.79
CA GLU A 181 24.17 -13.00 12.40
C GLU A 181 25.12 -11.86 12.05
N ARG A 182 24.56 -10.72 11.66
CA ARG A 182 25.29 -9.51 11.28
C ARG A 182 24.73 -8.33 12.05
N SER A 183 25.55 -7.31 12.26
CA SER A 183 25.11 -6.10 12.94
C SER A 183 25.77 -4.86 12.38
N PHE A 184 25.10 -3.72 12.55
CA PHE A 184 25.64 -2.41 12.28
C PHE A 184 24.96 -1.36 13.16
N THR A 185 25.55 -0.17 13.21
CA THR A 185 24.93 0.97 13.88
C THR A 185 24.72 2.11 12.90
N PHE A 186 23.64 2.86 13.08
CA PHE A 186 23.46 4.14 12.40
C PHE A 186 22.87 5.17 13.36
N LYS A 187 23.13 6.45 13.09
CA LYS A 187 22.49 7.54 13.82
C LYS A 187 21.21 7.94 13.11
N ALA A 188 20.09 8.01 13.80
CA ALA A 188 18.82 8.49 13.25
C ALA A 188 18.86 10.02 13.12
N LEU A 189 19.28 10.52 11.96
CA LEU A 189 19.55 11.95 11.73
C LEU A 189 18.29 12.76 11.39
N ASN A 190 17.28 12.12 10.82
CA ASN A 190 16.12 12.78 10.22
C ASN A 190 14.83 12.25 10.84
N PRO A 191 14.02 13.08 11.50
CA PRO A 191 12.69 12.66 11.95
C PRO A 191 11.77 12.38 10.76
N GLY A 192 10.85 11.44 10.93
CA GLY A 192 9.95 10.98 9.87
C GLY A 192 9.50 9.54 10.09
N ILE A 193 8.58 9.09 9.25
CA ILE A 193 8.20 7.68 9.13
C ILE A 193 8.85 7.11 7.86
N TYR A 194 9.60 6.03 8.02
CA TYR A 194 10.44 5.48 6.96
C TYR A 194 10.17 3.98 6.80
N VAL A 195 10.23 3.50 5.55
CA VAL A 195 10.22 2.07 5.28
C VAL A 195 11.59 1.49 5.60
N TYR A 196 11.62 0.23 6.05
CA TYR A 196 12.78 -0.62 5.92
C TYR A 196 12.38 -1.89 5.17
N HIS A 197 13.29 -2.48 4.41
CA HIS A 197 13.02 -3.71 3.65
C HIS A 197 14.29 -4.49 3.36
N CYS A 198 14.14 -5.76 2.95
CA CYS A 198 15.28 -6.53 2.45
C CYS A 198 15.75 -5.99 1.09
N ALA A 199 17.06 -6.01 0.87
CA ALA A 199 17.74 -5.51 -0.32
C ALA A 199 18.74 -6.53 -0.91
N VAL A 200 18.55 -7.83 -0.63
CA VAL A 200 19.27 -8.90 -1.33
C VAL A 200 18.73 -9.04 -2.76
N PRO A 201 19.60 -9.11 -3.79
CA PRO A 201 19.13 -9.37 -5.16
C PRO A 201 18.54 -10.78 -5.35
N PRO A 202 17.40 -10.93 -6.07
CA PRO A 202 16.57 -9.88 -6.66
C PRO A 202 15.70 -9.14 -5.62
N VAL A 203 15.93 -7.84 -5.46
CA VAL A 203 15.34 -7.04 -4.36
C VAL A 203 13.82 -7.06 -4.36
N ALA A 204 13.20 -6.87 -5.53
CA ALA A 204 11.74 -6.85 -5.66
C ALA A 204 11.10 -8.17 -5.21
N LEU A 205 11.79 -9.31 -5.38
CA LEU A 205 11.28 -10.60 -4.95
C LEU A 205 11.27 -10.72 -3.43
N HIS A 206 12.32 -10.27 -2.76
CA HIS A 206 12.36 -10.26 -1.30
C HIS A 206 11.27 -9.37 -0.69
N ILE A 207 11.01 -8.20 -1.30
CA ILE A 207 9.94 -7.30 -0.89
C ILE A 207 8.57 -7.95 -1.14
N ALA A 208 8.33 -8.49 -2.33
CA ALA A 208 7.07 -9.15 -2.70
C ALA A 208 6.72 -10.34 -1.80
N ASN A 209 7.72 -11.03 -1.25
CA ASN A 209 7.51 -12.13 -0.31
C ASN A 209 7.23 -11.67 1.13
N GLY A 210 7.25 -10.36 1.42
CA GLY A 210 6.81 -9.79 2.71
C GLY A 210 7.89 -9.09 3.53
N MET A 211 9.13 -8.97 3.04
CA MET A 211 10.24 -8.41 3.82
C MET A 211 10.28 -6.88 3.82
N TYR A 212 9.31 -6.26 4.49
CA TYR A 212 9.24 -4.80 4.68
C TYR A 212 8.59 -4.43 6.01
N GLY A 213 8.91 -3.27 6.56
CA GLY A 213 8.28 -2.72 7.76
C GLY A 213 8.50 -1.21 7.89
N LEU A 214 8.06 -0.62 9.01
CA LEU A 214 8.24 0.80 9.30
C LEU A 214 9.14 1.07 10.50
N ILE A 215 9.94 2.13 10.38
CA ILE A 215 10.64 2.79 11.47
C ILE A 215 10.16 4.24 11.59
N LEU A 216 9.61 4.60 12.75
CA LEU A 216 9.33 5.98 13.13
C LEU A 216 10.54 6.57 13.84
N VAL A 217 11.04 7.67 13.30
CA VAL A 217 12.00 8.55 13.97
C VAL A 217 11.22 9.76 14.48
N GLU A 218 10.87 9.78 15.76
CA GLU A 218 10.19 10.92 16.38
C GLU A 218 11.08 12.18 16.37
N PRO A 219 10.49 13.37 16.16
CA PRO A 219 11.20 14.63 16.32
C PRO A 219 11.59 14.86 17.79
N GLU A 220 12.37 15.90 18.06
CA GLU A 220 12.93 16.11 19.40
C GLU A 220 11.86 16.28 20.49
N GLU A 221 10.79 16.95 20.10
CA GLU A 221 9.60 17.28 20.88
C GLU A 221 8.55 16.16 20.94
N GLY A 222 8.74 15.10 20.15
CA GLY A 222 7.75 14.02 19.96
C GLY A 222 6.58 14.43 19.07
N LEU A 223 5.72 13.46 18.73
CA LEU A 223 4.47 13.76 18.01
C LEU A 223 3.36 14.21 19.00
N PRO A 224 2.38 15.03 18.55
CA PRO A 224 1.18 15.30 19.35
C PRO A 224 0.52 13.99 19.82
N PRO A 225 0.02 13.91 21.06
CA PRO A 225 -0.64 12.70 21.55
C PRO A 225 -1.96 12.47 20.81
N VAL A 226 -2.29 11.21 20.60
CA VAL A 226 -3.58 10.73 20.11
C VAL A 226 -4.06 9.58 21.00
N ASP A 227 -5.34 9.24 20.92
CA ASP A 227 -5.93 8.18 21.74
C ASP A 227 -5.59 6.77 21.20
N ARG A 228 -5.47 6.63 19.87
CA ARG A 228 -5.18 5.36 19.18
C ARG A 228 -4.12 5.54 18.10
N GLU A 229 -3.17 4.62 18.06
CA GLU A 229 -2.18 4.50 16.98
C GLU A 229 -2.33 3.13 16.30
N PHE A 230 -2.28 3.11 14.96
CA PHE A 230 -2.35 1.88 14.17
C PHE A 230 -1.24 1.79 13.11
N TYR A 231 -0.73 0.58 12.89
CA TYR A 231 0.33 0.23 11.96
C TYR A 231 -0.24 -0.58 10.81
N VAL A 232 -0.20 0.03 9.61
CA VAL A 232 -0.77 -0.55 8.40
C VAL A 232 0.26 -0.46 7.28
N MET A 233 0.52 -1.58 6.61
CA MET A 233 1.28 -1.56 5.36
C MET A 233 0.56 -2.33 4.26
N GLN A 234 0.56 -1.74 3.07
CA GLN A 234 0.10 -2.40 1.84
C GLN A 234 1.25 -3.13 1.15
N GLY A 235 0.95 -4.32 0.63
CA GLY A 235 1.85 -5.11 -0.20
C GLY A 235 1.11 -5.83 -1.32
N GLU A 236 1.91 -6.41 -2.21
CA GLU A 236 1.48 -7.12 -3.41
C GLU A 236 2.06 -8.54 -3.41
N ILE A 237 1.21 -9.55 -3.66
CA ILE A 237 1.65 -10.94 -3.77
C ILE A 237 1.46 -11.43 -5.20
N TYR A 238 2.52 -12.04 -5.74
CA TYR A 238 2.64 -12.48 -7.11
C TYR A 238 2.68 -14.00 -7.17
N THR A 239 1.55 -14.60 -7.52
CA THR A 239 1.43 -16.06 -7.65
C THR A 239 1.25 -16.48 -9.09
N GLU A 240 1.76 -17.65 -9.48
CA GLU A 240 1.52 -18.23 -10.80
C GLU A 240 0.02 -18.49 -10.99
N GLU A 241 -0.60 -19.06 -9.97
CA GLU A 241 -2.03 -19.35 -9.92
C GLU A 241 -2.84 -18.05 -9.74
N PRO A 242 -4.03 -17.95 -10.38
CA PRO A 242 -4.89 -16.78 -10.24
C PRO A 242 -5.49 -16.64 -8.84
N PHE A 243 -5.88 -15.42 -8.46
CA PHE A 243 -6.63 -15.14 -7.24
C PHE A 243 -7.83 -16.09 -7.05
N GLY A 244 -8.00 -16.62 -5.83
CA GLY A 244 -9.07 -17.55 -5.47
C GLY A 244 -8.75 -19.03 -5.73
N SER A 245 -7.54 -19.34 -6.23
CA SER A 245 -6.99 -20.69 -6.25
C SER A 245 -6.81 -21.23 -4.83
N SER A 246 -6.63 -22.55 -4.67
CA SER A 246 -6.53 -23.20 -3.35
C SER A 246 -5.24 -23.99 -3.23
N GLY A 247 -4.76 -24.19 -2.00
CA GLY A 247 -3.52 -24.92 -1.72
C GLY A 247 -2.31 -24.00 -1.55
N LEU A 248 -1.10 -24.57 -1.59
CA LEU A 248 0.14 -23.79 -1.53
C LEU A 248 0.40 -23.20 -2.92
N LEU A 249 0.33 -21.87 -3.04
CA LEU A 249 0.54 -21.16 -4.30
C LEU A 249 2.03 -20.93 -4.56
N THR A 250 2.36 -20.83 -5.84
CA THR A 250 3.73 -20.70 -6.33
C THR A 250 4.04 -19.23 -6.61
N GLU A 251 5.18 -18.73 -6.13
CA GLU A 251 5.69 -17.40 -6.50
C GLU A 251 5.88 -17.27 -8.02
N SER A 252 5.48 -16.13 -8.60
CA SER A 252 5.67 -15.81 -10.02
C SER A 252 6.59 -14.62 -10.24
N TYR A 253 7.84 -14.91 -10.58
CA TYR A 253 8.82 -13.89 -10.97
C TYR A 253 8.42 -13.18 -12.27
N ASP A 254 7.80 -13.88 -13.23
CA ASP A 254 7.32 -13.29 -14.47
C ASP A 254 6.21 -12.27 -14.22
N LYS A 255 5.22 -12.58 -13.37
CA LYS A 255 4.18 -11.60 -13.02
C LYS A 255 4.74 -10.44 -12.21
N LEU A 256 5.73 -10.69 -11.35
CA LEU A 256 6.43 -9.64 -10.59
C LEU A 256 7.07 -8.60 -11.53
N LEU A 257 7.83 -9.05 -12.53
CA LEU A 257 8.48 -8.15 -13.49
C LEU A 257 7.49 -7.42 -14.41
N ASN A 258 6.29 -7.99 -14.61
CA ASN A 258 5.25 -7.38 -15.42
C ASN A 258 4.24 -6.57 -14.59
N GLU A 259 4.47 -6.40 -13.29
CA GLU A 259 3.59 -5.67 -12.36
C GLU A 259 2.14 -6.21 -12.38
N ARG A 260 1.97 -7.53 -12.41
CA ARG A 260 0.66 -8.22 -12.43
C ARG A 260 0.41 -9.04 -11.15
N PRO A 261 0.22 -8.41 -9.99
CA PRO A 261 -0.05 -9.13 -8.75
C PRO A 261 -1.44 -9.78 -8.77
N GLU A 262 -1.55 -10.91 -8.08
CA GLU A 262 -2.83 -11.59 -7.90
C GLU A 262 -3.55 -11.11 -6.65
N TYR A 263 -2.79 -10.73 -5.61
CA TYR A 263 -3.32 -10.25 -4.35
C TYR A 263 -2.77 -8.86 -4.04
N PHE A 264 -3.63 -8.03 -3.47
CA PHE A 264 -3.23 -6.81 -2.79
C PHE A 264 -3.73 -6.94 -1.36
N VAL A 265 -2.87 -6.66 -0.37
CA VAL A 265 -3.18 -6.96 1.03
C VAL A 265 -2.69 -5.84 1.95
N PHE A 266 -3.43 -5.60 3.01
CA PHE A 266 -2.90 -4.91 4.19
C PHE A 266 -2.38 -5.96 5.16
N ASN A 267 -1.21 -5.73 5.74
CA ASN A 267 -0.60 -6.59 6.77
C ASN A 267 -0.56 -8.08 6.38
N GLY A 268 -0.08 -8.35 5.17
CA GLY A 268 0.45 -9.65 4.76
C GLY A 268 -0.51 -10.57 4.02
N HIS A 269 -1.78 -10.66 4.43
CA HIS A 269 -2.72 -11.59 3.81
C HIS A 269 -4.14 -11.03 3.71
N VAL A 270 -4.98 -11.69 2.91
CA VAL A 270 -6.39 -11.31 2.76
C VAL A 270 -7.09 -11.50 4.10
N GLY A 271 -7.78 -10.45 4.56
CA GLY A 271 -8.55 -10.46 5.79
C GLY A 271 -7.75 -10.21 7.08
N ALA A 272 -6.46 -9.89 6.96
CA ALA A 272 -5.60 -9.57 8.10
C ALA A 272 -6.17 -8.43 8.97
N LEU A 273 -6.69 -7.37 8.33
CA LEU A 273 -7.28 -6.22 9.04
C LEU A 273 -8.80 -6.19 9.02
N THR A 274 -9.47 -7.27 8.62
CA THR A 274 -10.94 -7.37 8.67
C THR A 274 -11.38 -8.38 9.72
N GLU A 275 -11.05 -9.65 9.53
CA GLU A 275 -11.45 -10.75 10.41
C GLU A 275 -10.47 -10.98 11.54
N HIS A 276 -9.17 -10.87 11.24
CA HIS A 276 -8.14 -11.27 12.18
C HIS A 276 -7.85 -10.14 13.18
N TYR A 277 -7.38 -9.00 12.69
CA TYR A 277 -7.09 -7.81 13.49
C TYR A 277 -7.80 -6.56 12.96
N PRO A 278 -9.15 -6.49 13.01
CA PRO A 278 -9.83 -5.22 12.77
C PRO A 278 -9.34 -4.16 13.77
N LEU A 279 -9.11 -2.95 13.28
CA LEU A 279 -8.78 -1.79 14.10
C LEU A 279 -10.01 -1.43 14.95
N ARG A 280 -9.79 -0.96 16.17
CA ARG A 280 -10.86 -0.63 17.12
C ARG A 280 -10.63 0.70 17.82
N ALA A 281 -11.64 1.57 17.78
CA ALA A 281 -11.64 2.85 18.47
C ALA A 281 -13.01 3.11 19.11
N LYS A 282 -13.14 4.22 19.84
CA LYS A 282 -14.40 4.69 20.41
C LYS A 282 -14.78 6.04 19.85
N VAL A 283 -16.09 6.32 19.84
CA VAL A 283 -16.59 7.67 19.53
C VAL A 283 -15.92 8.68 20.47
N GLY A 284 -15.37 9.74 19.88
CA GLY A 284 -14.62 10.80 20.54
C GLY A 284 -13.11 10.62 20.54
N GLU A 285 -12.59 9.41 20.28
CA GLU A 285 -11.14 9.15 20.20
C GLU A 285 -10.54 9.72 18.91
N THR A 286 -9.31 10.22 19.03
CA THR A 286 -8.43 10.59 17.93
C THR A 286 -7.58 9.38 17.51
N VAL A 287 -7.58 9.10 16.21
CA VAL A 287 -6.86 7.98 15.60
C VAL A 287 -5.70 8.51 14.77
N ARG A 288 -4.52 7.92 14.90
CA ARG A 288 -3.38 8.06 13.98
C ARG A 288 -3.09 6.73 13.30
N ILE A 289 -2.97 6.73 11.98
CA ILE A 289 -2.55 5.55 11.19
C ILE A 289 -1.20 5.84 10.55
N TYR A 290 -0.21 5.01 10.87
CA TYR A 290 1.07 4.93 10.17
C TYR A 290 0.89 4.01 8.96
N MET A 291 0.68 4.60 7.79
CA MET A 291 0.36 3.89 6.56
C MET A 291 1.58 3.83 5.64
N GLY A 292 2.13 2.63 5.46
CA GLY A 292 3.25 2.36 4.55
C GLY A 292 2.84 1.58 3.30
N VAL A 293 3.64 1.65 2.26
CA VAL A 293 3.55 0.74 1.11
C VAL A 293 4.90 0.05 0.94
N GLY A 294 4.93 -1.25 1.22
CA GLY A 294 6.08 -2.09 0.87
C GLY A 294 6.18 -2.23 -0.65
N GLY A 295 5.03 -2.38 -1.31
CA GLY A 295 4.91 -2.54 -2.76
C GLY A 295 5.06 -4.02 -3.17
N PRO A 296 5.94 -4.35 -4.14
CA PRO A 296 7.07 -3.54 -4.56
C PRO A 296 6.78 -2.51 -5.67
N ASN A 297 5.63 -2.55 -6.36
CA ASN A 297 5.46 -1.80 -7.61
C ASN A 297 4.40 -0.69 -7.56
N TYR A 298 3.25 -0.93 -6.95
CA TYR A 298 2.10 -0.03 -7.00
C TYR A 298 2.05 0.93 -5.80
N SER A 299 1.76 2.19 -6.10
CA SER A 299 1.32 3.16 -5.10
C SER A 299 -0.10 2.87 -4.60
N SER A 300 -0.39 3.29 -3.37
CA SER A 300 -1.74 3.26 -2.77
C SER A 300 -2.41 4.63 -2.84
N ALA A 301 -3.66 4.69 -3.28
CA ALA A 301 -4.51 5.86 -3.06
C ALA A 301 -5.29 5.67 -1.76
N PHE A 302 -4.60 5.73 -0.62
CA PHE A 302 -5.15 5.34 0.68
C PHE A 302 -6.31 6.24 1.12
N HIS A 303 -7.41 5.60 1.52
CA HIS A 303 -8.65 6.23 1.96
C HIS A 303 -9.30 5.41 3.08
N VAL A 304 -10.00 6.09 3.99
CA VAL A 304 -10.88 5.46 4.98
C VAL A 304 -12.31 5.86 4.65
N ILE A 305 -13.10 4.90 4.14
CA ILE A 305 -14.50 5.12 3.76
C ILE A 305 -15.29 5.53 5.00
N GLY A 306 -15.92 6.70 4.93
CA GLY A 306 -16.72 7.30 6.00
C GLY A 306 -15.97 8.34 6.85
N GLU A 307 -14.66 8.52 6.62
CA GLU A 307 -13.83 9.48 7.36
C GLU A 307 -13.13 10.49 6.44
N ILE A 308 -12.71 11.61 7.02
CA ILE A 308 -11.86 12.62 6.38
C ILE A 308 -10.60 12.76 7.23
N PHE A 309 -9.43 12.80 6.61
CA PHE A 309 -8.19 13.02 7.35
C PHE A 309 -8.09 14.49 7.77
N ASP A 310 -8.21 14.73 9.08
CA ASP A 310 -8.03 16.03 9.71
C ASP A 310 -6.60 16.53 9.48
N ARG A 311 -5.62 15.64 9.58
CA ARG A 311 -4.19 15.91 9.32
C ARG A 311 -3.58 14.77 8.51
N ALA A 312 -2.86 15.12 7.45
CA ALA A 312 -2.14 14.20 6.59
C ALA A 312 -0.68 14.63 6.43
N TYR A 313 0.23 13.87 7.03
CA TYR A 313 1.68 14.00 6.89
C TYR A 313 2.13 13.23 5.65
N GLN A 314 2.38 13.96 4.58
CA GLN A 314 2.77 13.38 3.30
C GLN A 314 4.29 13.13 3.20
N MET A 315 4.65 12.17 2.35
CA MET A 315 6.04 11.79 2.05
C MET A 315 6.85 11.38 3.30
N GLY A 316 6.16 10.92 4.35
CA GLY A 316 6.75 10.51 5.61
C GLY A 316 7.31 11.64 6.47
N SER A 317 7.13 12.90 6.06
CA SER A 317 7.67 14.07 6.76
C SER A 317 6.82 14.43 7.97
N VAL A 318 7.39 14.34 9.17
CA VAL A 318 6.75 14.76 10.43
C VAL A 318 7.16 16.16 10.88
N THR A 319 8.03 16.82 10.13
CA THR A 319 8.50 18.20 10.40
C THR A 319 7.81 19.24 9.52
N SER A 320 7.19 18.81 8.43
CA SER A 320 6.35 19.67 7.60
C SER A 320 4.97 19.80 8.24
N GLU A 321 4.35 20.98 8.10
CA GLU A 321 2.96 21.14 8.52
C GLU A 321 2.09 20.18 7.70
N PRO A 322 1.28 19.31 8.34
CA PRO A 322 0.45 18.37 7.61
C PRO A 322 -0.66 19.12 6.87
N ILE A 323 -1.05 18.54 5.74
CA ILE A 323 -2.20 19.03 4.98
C ILE A 323 -3.46 18.66 5.76
N THR A 324 -4.45 19.55 5.79
CA THR A 324 -5.70 19.34 6.52
C THR A 324 -6.87 19.10 5.58
N ASN A 325 -7.90 18.40 6.07
CA ASN A 325 -9.15 18.12 5.36
C ASN A 325 -8.95 17.33 4.05
N VAL A 326 -8.21 16.22 4.12
CA VAL A 326 -7.83 15.40 2.97
C VAL A 326 -8.67 14.12 2.93
N GLN A 327 -9.31 13.84 1.79
CA GLN A 327 -10.11 12.63 1.62
C GLN A 327 -9.25 11.38 1.35
N SER A 328 -8.17 11.51 0.60
CA SER A 328 -7.30 10.40 0.20
C SER A 328 -5.89 10.89 -0.03
N ILE A 329 -4.91 10.03 0.25
CA ILE A 329 -3.48 10.36 0.11
C ILE A 329 -2.76 9.33 -0.76
N LEU A 330 -1.89 9.80 -1.65
CA LEU A 330 -1.02 8.91 -2.43
C LEU A 330 0.17 8.48 -1.56
N VAL A 331 0.35 7.16 -1.42
CA VAL A 331 1.51 6.55 -0.75
C VAL A 331 2.31 5.79 -1.80
N PRO A 332 3.48 6.27 -2.24
CA PRO A 332 4.33 5.57 -3.20
C PRO A 332 4.90 4.25 -2.65
N PRO A 333 5.27 3.28 -3.52
CA PRO A 333 6.00 2.09 -3.08
C PRO A 333 7.34 2.48 -2.44
N GLY A 334 7.71 1.79 -1.36
CA GLY A 334 8.88 2.14 -0.56
C GLY A 334 8.73 3.45 0.21
N SER A 335 7.50 3.89 0.49
CA SER A 335 7.23 5.13 1.23
C SER A 335 6.13 4.93 2.27
N ALA A 336 5.93 5.95 3.11
CA ALA A 336 4.93 5.96 4.15
C ALA A 336 4.37 7.37 4.36
N ASN A 337 3.14 7.44 4.85
CA ASN A 337 2.46 8.67 5.27
C ASN A 337 1.84 8.43 6.66
N ILE A 338 1.49 9.52 7.34
CA ILE A 338 0.71 9.46 8.59
C ILE A 338 -0.59 10.21 8.35
N VAL A 339 -1.72 9.61 8.76
CA VAL A 339 -3.01 10.30 8.77
C VAL A 339 -3.60 10.31 10.17
N GLU A 340 -4.31 11.38 10.48
CA GLU A 340 -5.02 11.55 11.74
C GLU A 340 -6.45 12.02 11.47
N PHE A 341 -7.39 11.51 12.25
CA PHE A 341 -8.79 11.91 12.22
C PHE A 341 -9.46 11.56 13.55
N LYS A 342 -10.57 12.24 13.86
CA LYS A 342 -11.37 11.97 15.05
C LYS A 342 -12.63 11.16 14.70
N CYS A 343 -12.86 10.08 15.44
CA CYS A 343 -14.07 9.27 15.24
C CYS A 343 -15.29 9.93 15.88
N GLU A 344 -16.20 10.49 15.09
CA GLU A 344 -17.36 11.25 15.61
C GLU A 344 -18.66 10.45 15.71
N VAL A 345 -18.76 9.33 14.99
CA VAL A 345 -19.95 8.45 14.98
C VAL A 345 -19.54 6.98 15.07
N PRO A 346 -20.39 6.11 15.65
CA PRO A 346 -20.11 4.68 15.70
C PRO A 346 -20.35 4.03 14.33
N GLY A 347 -19.73 2.88 14.11
CA GLY A 347 -19.92 2.09 12.90
C GLY A 347 -18.66 1.37 12.43
N ARG A 348 -18.76 0.77 11.25
CA ARG A 348 -17.63 0.16 10.55
C ARG A 348 -17.15 1.06 9.42
N PHE A 349 -15.94 1.58 9.57
CA PHE A 349 -15.22 2.33 8.56
C PHE A 349 -14.24 1.41 7.83
N VAL A 350 -13.98 1.67 6.56
CA VAL A 350 -13.22 0.73 5.72
C VAL A 350 -11.96 1.39 5.17
N LEU A 351 -10.80 0.85 5.54
CA LEU A 351 -9.51 1.18 4.96
C LEU A 351 -9.41 0.52 3.57
N VAL A 352 -9.10 1.32 2.56
CA VAL A 352 -8.93 0.86 1.18
C VAL A 352 -7.81 1.62 0.48
N ASP A 353 -7.32 1.01 -0.59
CA ASP A 353 -6.73 1.74 -1.71
C ASP A 353 -7.83 2.06 -2.72
N HIS A 354 -8.00 3.34 -3.03
CA HIS A 354 -9.10 3.83 -3.84
C HIS A 354 -8.96 3.49 -5.34
N ALA A 355 -7.90 2.80 -5.76
CA ALA A 355 -7.95 1.93 -6.93
C ALA A 355 -8.79 0.67 -6.62
N LEU A 356 -10.11 0.87 -6.43
CA LEU A 356 -11.02 -0.03 -5.71
C LEU A 356 -11.12 -1.46 -6.24
N SER A 357 -10.74 -1.72 -7.51
CA SER A 357 -10.61 -3.10 -8.00
C SER A 357 -9.60 -3.93 -7.19
N ARG A 358 -8.69 -3.29 -6.45
CA ARG A 358 -7.73 -3.96 -5.55
C ARG A 358 -8.40 -4.50 -4.28
N ALA A 359 -9.50 -3.91 -3.82
CA ALA A 359 -10.25 -4.45 -2.69
C ALA A 359 -10.86 -5.83 -3.02
N GLU A 360 -11.27 -6.04 -4.28
CA GLU A 360 -11.71 -7.35 -4.79
C GLU A 360 -10.59 -8.40 -4.84
N ARG A 361 -9.33 -7.97 -4.70
CA ARG A 361 -8.13 -8.80 -4.60
C ARG A 361 -7.58 -8.90 -3.17
N GLY A 362 -8.37 -8.47 -2.18
CA GLY A 362 -8.09 -8.64 -0.75
C GLY A 362 -7.68 -7.37 0.02
N LEU A 363 -7.57 -6.22 -0.66
CA LEU A 363 -7.03 -5.00 -0.06
C LEU A 363 -8.09 -4.19 0.67
N ALA A 364 -8.52 -4.71 1.82
CA ALA A 364 -9.46 -4.04 2.71
C ALA A 364 -9.04 -4.23 4.18
N GLY A 365 -9.35 -3.24 5.01
CA GLY A 365 -9.26 -3.31 6.47
C GLY A 365 -10.45 -2.61 7.11
N TYR A 366 -10.79 -2.99 8.33
CA TYR A 366 -11.90 -2.40 9.08
C TYR A 366 -11.39 -1.61 10.27
N LEU A 367 -11.97 -0.43 10.46
CA LEU A 367 -11.94 0.31 11.71
C LEU A 367 -13.35 0.26 12.30
N ILE A 368 -13.48 -0.44 13.43
CA ILE A 368 -14.72 -0.57 14.17
C ILE A 368 -14.73 0.49 15.28
N VAL A 369 -15.67 1.43 15.20
CA VAL A 369 -15.86 2.48 16.20
C VAL A 369 -17.10 2.18 17.03
N GLU A 370 -16.92 2.05 18.34
CA GLU A 370 -17.99 1.78 19.28
C GLU A 370 -18.35 3.04 20.09
N GLY A 371 -19.64 3.31 20.28
CA GLY A 371 -20.10 4.46 21.06
C GLY A 371 -21.54 4.86 20.76
N PRO A 372 -22.04 5.94 21.37
CA PRO A 372 -23.37 6.45 21.10
C PRO A 372 -23.47 7.06 19.70
N GLU A 373 -24.63 6.94 19.07
CA GLU A 373 -24.94 7.63 17.82
C GLU A 373 -24.92 9.15 18.01
N ASN A 374 -24.61 9.88 16.92
CA ASN A 374 -24.70 11.34 16.87
C ASN A 374 -25.48 11.78 15.60
N PRO A 375 -26.81 11.88 15.68
CA PRO A 375 -27.65 12.25 14.54
C PRO A 375 -27.41 13.66 13.98
N GLU A 376 -26.73 14.53 14.71
CA GLU A 376 -26.32 15.85 14.19
C GLU A 376 -25.17 15.75 13.19
N VAL A 377 -24.35 14.69 13.29
CA VAL A 377 -23.23 14.41 12.38
C VAL A 377 -23.65 13.48 11.24
N PHE A 378 -24.26 12.34 11.58
CA PHE A 378 -24.73 11.35 10.60
C PHE A 378 -26.05 10.73 11.06
N ASN A 379 -27.08 10.83 10.20
CA ASN A 379 -28.40 10.26 10.45
C ASN A 379 -28.85 9.50 9.20
N ALA A 380 -28.94 8.18 9.32
CA ALA A 380 -29.40 7.29 8.27
C ALA A 380 -30.66 6.53 8.71
N PRO A 381 -31.60 6.25 7.80
CA PRO A 381 -32.72 5.36 8.12
C PRO A 381 -32.18 3.95 8.45
N PRO A 382 -32.85 3.19 9.34
CA PRO A 382 -32.48 1.81 9.62
C PRO A 382 -32.44 0.99 8.33
N ASN A 383 -31.35 0.26 8.10
CA ASN A 383 -31.22 -0.66 6.98
C ASN A 383 -31.13 -2.10 7.51
N GLU A 384 -32.22 -2.87 7.38
CA GLU A 384 -32.31 -4.24 7.89
C GLU A 384 -31.34 -5.24 7.20
N HIS A 385 -30.61 -4.80 6.17
CA HIS A 385 -29.78 -5.67 5.32
C HIS A 385 -28.28 -5.34 5.34
N ASP A 386 -27.82 -4.36 6.12
CA ASP A 386 -26.40 -3.95 6.11
C ASP A 386 -25.68 -4.23 7.43
N SER A 387 -24.38 -4.49 7.32
CA SER A 387 -23.49 -4.90 8.43
C SER A 387 -22.65 -3.73 8.98
N GLY A 388 -23.06 -2.49 8.68
CA GLY A 388 -22.32 -1.26 8.96
C GLY A 388 -22.94 -0.30 9.96
N HIS A 389 -24.24 -0.46 10.28
CA HIS A 389 -24.98 0.31 11.28
C HIS A 389 -25.91 -0.60 12.07
#